data_AF-A0A852GYZ2-F1
#
_entry.id   AF-A0A852GYZ2-F1
#
_cell.length_a   1.000
_cell.length_b   1.000
_cell.length_c   1.000
_cell.angle_alpha   90.00
_cell.angle_beta   90.00
_cell.angle_gamma   90.00
#
_symmetry.space_group_name_H-M   'P 1'
#
loop_
_entity.id
_entity.type
_entity.pdbx_description
1 polymer ?
#
loop_
_entity_poly.entity_id
_entity_poly.type
_entity_poly.pdbx_seq_one_letter_code
_entity_poly.pdbx_strand_id
1 'polypeptide(L)'
;KDSEWRLVQAQQKIRELAINIRMKEELITELIKTGKDAQALNRQYCRKISELEQEAEQVRAELSDSQKQLQELEGKELWDPGEKRKLQEYRTRVAAAQSKAQVLCKKKQATERLVSLSAQSEKRVQELERNIQVMRRQQGQLQRRLREESEQKRRLETEVNKRQHQVKVRAKEQLCYCGICEDDDGWALQAAGQAGVALMGSAIVLESMGMESGIFLRVSKELAENTTCPSAPGSRAKKPLEHLLLQALTDDIVRVSSRLEHLEKELTEKNGQLRHGSAHDQQQIRQEINSLRQEKDQLLKQRLELDNKLRQGTLLSPEEERILFQLDEAIEALDAAIEYKNESITCRQRVLRASASLLSQCEMNLMAKLSYLSSSETRALLCKYFDKVVTLREDQHRQHIAFSELEMQLEEQQQLVYWLEAAVERQRLEMDRQLTLQQKEHEQNMQLLL
;
A
#
# COMPACT_ATOMS: atom_id res chain seq x y z
N LYS A 1 -3.09 22.19 18.18
CA LYS A 1 -3.75 21.20 17.29
C LYS A 1 -2.95 21.01 16.00
N ASP A 2 -2.66 22.07 15.24
CA ASP A 2 -1.81 21.99 14.02
C ASP A 2 -0.40 21.44 14.23
N SER A 3 0.26 21.79 15.34
CA SER A 3 1.62 21.33 15.64
C SER A 3 1.68 19.82 15.94
N GLU A 4 0.64 19.26 16.57
CA GLU A 4 0.56 17.83 16.88
C GLU A 4 0.21 17.01 15.64
N TRP A 5 -0.67 17.54 14.77
CA TRP A 5 -0.96 16.90 13.49
C TRP A 5 0.27 16.86 12.58
N ARG A 6 1.05 17.95 12.51
CA ARG A 6 2.33 17.98 11.78
C ARG A 6 3.34 16.99 12.35
N LEU A 7 3.37 16.80 13.68
CA LEU A 7 4.25 15.83 14.34
C LEU A 7 3.90 14.38 13.96
N VAL A 8 2.61 14.03 14.01
CA VAL A 8 2.12 12.70 13.64
C VAL A 8 2.37 12.44 12.15
N GLN A 9 2.12 13.43 11.29
CA GLN A 9 2.40 13.33 9.86
C GLN A 9 3.90 13.16 9.56
N ALA A 10 4.77 13.83 10.31
CA ALA A 10 6.22 13.66 10.20
C ALA A 10 6.67 12.27 10.66
N GLN A 11 6.10 11.75 11.75
CA GLN A 11 6.37 10.39 12.24
C GLN A 11 5.90 9.32 11.24
N GLN A 12 4.74 9.52 10.61
CA GLN A 12 4.23 8.66 9.55
C GLN A 12 5.21 8.61 8.36
N LYS A 13 5.62 9.78 7.84
CA LYS A 13 6.59 9.89 6.74
C LYS A 13 7.94 9.24 7.06
N ILE A 14 8.41 9.33 8.32
CA ILE A 14 9.65 8.66 8.74
C ILE A 14 9.51 7.14 8.72
N ARG A 15 8.35 6.60 9.13
CA ARG A 15 8.06 5.15 9.10
C ARG A 15 7.97 4.65 7.67
N GLU A 16 7.26 5.36 6.80
CA GLU A 16 7.14 5.03 5.37
C GLU A 16 8.51 5.03 4.67
N LEU A 17 9.34 6.05 4.94
CA LEU A 17 10.70 6.09 4.43
C LEU A 17 11.56 4.95 4.98
N ALA A 18 11.42 4.57 6.24
CA ALA A 18 12.16 3.44 6.82
C ALA A 18 11.81 2.11 6.16
N ILE A 19 10.52 1.87 5.88
CA ILE A 19 10.05 0.68 5.16
C ILE A 19 10.60 0.69 3.73
N ASN A 20 10.48 1.82 3.03
CA ASN A 20 10.98 1.96 1.65
C ASN A 20 12.49 1.74 1.56
N ILE A 21 13.25 2.25 2.52
CA ILE A 21 14.70 2.04 2.62
C ILE A 21 15.01 0.54 2.83
N ARG A 22 14.34 -0.13 3.78
CA ARG A 22 14.55 -1.59 3.99
C ARG A 22 14.24 -2.41 2.75
N MET A 23 13.09 -2.17 2.11
CA MET A 23 12.73 -2.88 0.88
C MET A 23 13.75 -2.67 -0.24
N LYS A 24 14.24 -1.43 -0.41
CA LYS A 24 15.26 -1.13 -1.41
C LYS A 24 16.63 -1.70 -1.06
N GLU A 25 16.99 -1.81 0.22
CA GLU A 25 18.22 -2.46 0.68
C GLU A 25 18.20 -3.98 0.45
N GLU A 26 17.06 -4.62 0.70
CA GLU A 26 16.83 -6.03 0.38
C GLU A 26 16.93 -6.26 -1.13
N LEU A 27 16.29 -5.41 -1.93
CA LEU A 27 16.40 -5.45 -3.38
C LEU A 27 17.85 -5.26 -3.85
N ILE A 28 18.61 -4.31 -3.29
CA ILE A 28 20.03 -4.13 -3.62
C ILE A 28 20.84 -5.36 -3.24
N THR A 29 20.57 -5.98 -2.09
CA THR A 29 21.29 -7.18 -1.65
C THR A 29 21.09 -8.33 -2.63
N GLU A 30 19.86 -8.57 -3.07
CA GLU A 30 19.55 -9.59 -4.07
C GLU A 30 20.12 -9.24 -5.46
N LEU A 31 20.10 -7.96 -5.84
CA LEU A 31 20.71 -7.48 -7.08
C LEU A 31 22.25 -7.61 -7.06
N ILE A 32 22.90 -7.42 -5.92
CA ILE A 32 24.36 -7.63 -5.75
C ILE A 32 24.70 -9.11 -5.86
N LYS A 33 23.92 -10.01 -5.22
CA LYS A 33 24.12 -11.46 -5.37
C LYS A 33 23.98 -11.88 -6.84
N THR A 34 22.86 -11.49 -7.46
CA THR A 34 22.61 -11.74 -8.89
C THR A 34 23.70 -11.12 -9.76
N GLY A 35 24.23 -9.95 -9.40
CA GLY A 35 25.33 -9.28 -10.08
C GLY A 35 26.65 -10.04 -9.98
N LYS A 36 26.96 -10.66 -8.84
CA LYS A 36 28.15 -11.51 -8.69
C LYS A 36 28.07 -12.76 -9.56
N ASP A 37 26.90 -13.39 -9.62
CA ASP A 37 26.67 -14.55 -10.47
C ASP A 37 26.74 -14.18 -11.96
N ALA A 38 26.15 -13.04 -12.32
CA ALA A 38 26.25 -12.46 -13.67
C ALA A 38 27.70 -12.10 -14.03
N GLN A 39 28.51 -11.61 -13.08
CA GLN A 39 29.92 -11.31 -13.30
C GLN A 39 30.75 -12.58 -13.51
N ALA A 40 30.46 -13.65 -12.78
CA ALA A 40 31.07 -14.96 -13.01
C ALA A 40 30.72 -15.51 -14.40
N LEU A 41 29.45 -15.39 -14.81
CA LEU A 41 28.99 -15.75 -16.15
C LEU A 41 29.62 -14.88 -17.24
N ASN A 42 29.77 -13.56 -17.03
CA ASN A 42 30.44 -12.68 -17.98
C ASN A 42 31.89 -13.07 -18.20
N ARG A 43 32.61 -13.51 -17.16
CA ARG A 43 33.98 -14.04 -17.34
C ARG A 43 33.97 -15.28 -18.24
N GLN A 44 32.96 -16.14 -18.12
CA GLN A 44 32.79 -17.29 -19.01
C GLN A 44 32.40 -16.85 -20.43
N TYR A 45 31.51 -15.87 -20.59
CA TYR A 45 31.15 -15.33 -21.90
C TYR A 45 32.32 -14.64 -22.58
N CYS A 46 33.16 -13.88 -21.87
CA CYS A 46 34.37 -13.28 -22.42
C CYS A 46 35.34 -14.35 -22.92
N ARG A 47 35.58 -15.41 -22.13
CA ARG A 47 36.37 -16.56 -22.59
C ARG A 47 35.75 -17.19 -23.83
N LYS A 48 34.43 -17.35 -23.84
CA LYS A 48 33.72 -17.96 -24.97
C LYS A 48 33.78 -17.10 -26.23
N ILE A 49 33.73 -15.79 -26.10
CA ILE A 49 33.92 -14.84 -27.21
C ILE A 49 35.31 -15.03 -27.80
N SER A 50 36.37 -15.06 -26.98
CA SER A 50 37.74 -15.28 -27.46
C SER A 50 37.93 -16.64 -28.14
N GLU A 51 37.32 -17.71 -27.62
CA GLU A 51 37.32 -19.02 -28.29
C GLU A 51 36.63 -18.99 -29.65
N LEU A 52 35.44 -18.36 -29.72
CA LEU A 52 34.69 -18.22 -30.97
C LEU A 52 35.41 -17.34 -31.99
N GLU A 53 36.17 -16.33 -31.53
CA GLU A 53 37.01 -15.49 -32.37
C GLU A 53 38.17 -16.29 -32.98
N GLN A 54 38.90 -17.05 -32.16
CA GLN A 54 39.98 -17.93 -32.62
C GLN A 54 39.47 -18.99 -33.60
N GLU A 55 38.34 -19.63 -33.31
CA GLU A 55 37.73 -20.61 -34.23
C GLU A 55 37.30 -19.94 -35.55
N ALA A 56 36.73 -18.73 -35.49
CA ALA A 56 36.35 -17.99 -36.69
C ALA A 56 37.57 -17.55 -37.51
N GLU A 57 38.69 -17.21 -36.87
CA GLU A 57 39.97 -16.92 -37.53
C GLU A 57 40.56 -18.14 -38.23
N GLN A 58 40.56 -19.30 -37.57
CA GLN A 58 40.98 -20.56 -38.17
C GLN A 58 40.13 -20.92 -39.40
N VAL A 59 38.80 -20.86 -39.28
CA VAL A 59 37.89 -21.12 -40.40
C VAL A 59 38.07 -20.11 -41.53
N ARG A 60 38.36 -18.85 -41.23
CA ARG A 60 38.67 -17.82 -42.25
C ARG A 60 40.00 -18.08 -42.96
N ALA A 61 41.03 -18.53 -42.25
CA ALA A 61 42.31 -18.90 -42.86
C ALA A 61 42.13 -20.11 -43.80
N GLU A 62 41.48 -21.18 -43.33
CA GLU A 62 41.17 -22.37 -44.14
C GLU A 62 40.30 -22.04 -45.36
N LEU A 63 39.34 -21.13 -45.20
CA LEU A 63 38.52 -20.63 -46.29
C LEU A 63 39.37 -19.89 -47.33
N SER A 64 40.28 -19.00 -46.90
CA SER A 64 41.17 -18.26 -47.79
C SER A 64 42.05 -19.20 -48.59
N ASP A 65 42.61 -20.23 -47.96
CA ASP A 65 43.47 -21.20 -48.64
C ASP A 65 42.68 -22.10 -49.59
N SER A 66 41.48 -22.53 -49.19
CA SER A 66 40.57 -23.28 -50.08
C SER A 66 40.10 -22.44 -51.27
N GLN A 67 39.92 -21.12 -51.09
CA GLN A 67 39.57 -20.19 -52.17
C GLN A 67 40.73 -19.98 -53.15
N LYS A 68 41.98 -19.87 -52.68
CA LYS A 68 43.17 -19.78 -53.56
C LYS A 68 43.32 -21.04 -54.42
N GLN A 69 43.19 -22.22 -53.81
CA GLN A 69 43.25 -23.51 -54.52
C GLN A 69 42.13 -23.65 -55.56
N LEU A 70 40.94 -23.13 -55.25
CA LEU A 70 39.81 -23.12 -56.17
C LEU A 70 40.07 -22.18 -57.36
N GLN A 71 40.61 -20.98 -57.14
CA GLN A 71 40.98 -20.04 -58.21
C GLN A 71 42.08 -20.60 -59.13
N GLU A 72 43.06 -21.29 -58.57
CA GLU A 72 44.13 -21.95 -59.34
C GLU A 72 43.63 -23.10 -60.23
N LEU A 73 42.55 -23.79 -59.82
CA LEU A 73 41.91 -24.85 -60.59
C LEU A 73 40.91 -24.31 -61.63
N GLU A 74 40.26 -23.17 -61.36
CA GLU A 74 39.37 -22.51 -62.31
C GLU A 74 40.12 -21.85 -63.49
N GLY A 75 41.39 -21.47 -63.29
CA GLY A 75 42.24 -20.89 -64.34
C GLY A 75 42.90 -21.89 -65.30
N LYS A 76 42.76 -23.20 -65.07
CA LYS A 76 43.31 -24.27 -65.93
C LYS A 76 42.21 -24.82 -66.83
N GLU A 77 42.50 -25.15 -68.09
CA GLU A 77 41.51 -25.80 -68.97
C GLU A 77 41.24 -27.24 -68.49
N LEU A 78 40.05 -27.48 -67.94
CA LEU A 78 39.68 -28.74 -67.27
C LEU A 78 39.20 -29.79 -68.28
N TRP A 79 40.14 -30.57 -68.83
CA TRP A 79 39.86 -31.63 -69.81
C TRP A 79 39.53 -33.00 -69.17
N ASP A 80 39.95 -33.25 -67.92
CA ASP A 80 39.76 -34.53 -67.22
C ASP A 80 38.50 -34.53 -66.28
N PRO A 81 37.60 -35.52 -66.37
CA PRO A 81 36.52 -35.74 -65.40
C PRO A 81 36.97 -35.75 -63.93
N GLY A 82 38.21 -36.19 -63.64
CA GLY A 82 38.80 -36.17 -62.30
C GLY A 82 39.03 -34.77 -61.75
N GLU A 83 39.46 -33.82 -62.58
CA GLU A 83 39.68 -32.43 -62.19
C GLU A 83 38.38 -31.66 -61.96
N LYS A 84 37.34 -31.98 -62.74
CA LYS A 84 35.98 -31.45 -62.53
C LYS A 84 35.38 -31.87 -61.19
N ARG A 85 35.61 -33.13 -60.75
CA ARG A 85 35.19 -33.61 -59.42
C ARG A 85 35.91 -32.87 -58.29
N LYS A 86 37.23 -32.73 -58.40
CA LYS A 86 38.04 -31.97 -57.41
C LYS A 86 37.61 -30.51 -57.31
N LEU A 87 37.34 -29.83 -58.43
CA LEU A 87 36.84 -28.46 -58.42
C LEU A 87 35.48 -28.36 -57.70
N GLN A 88 34.58 -29.30 -57.96
CA GLN A 88 33.27 -29.34 -57.29
C GLN A 88 33.42 -29.59 -55.78
N GLU A 89 34.34 -30.47 -55.37
CA GLU A 89 34.67 -30.69 -53.95
C GLU A 89 35.18 -29.41 -53.28
N TYR A 90 36.11 -28.67 -53.90
CA TYR A 90 36.57 -27.38 -53.38
C TYR A 90 35.45 -26.35 -53.28
N ARG A 91 34.53 -26.29 -54.26
CA ARG A 91 33.34 -25.42 -54.20
C ARG A 91 32.45 -25.76 -53.00
N THR A 92 32.19 -27.04 -52.76
CA THR A 92 31.40 -27.46 -51.60
C THR A 92 32.11 -27.16 -50.27
N ARG A 93 33.44 -27.31 -50.21
CA ARG A 93 34.26 -27.01 -49.03
C ARG A 93 34.27 -25.51 -48.70
N VAL A 94 34.42 -24.66 -49.73
CA VAL A 94 34.36 -23.20 -49.59
C VAL A 94 32.96 -22.76 -49.11
N ALA A 95 31.89 -23.29 -49.68
CA ALA A 95 30.52 -22.99 -49.25
C ALA A 95 30.26 -23.43 -47.79
N ALA A 96 30.74 -24.61 -47.39
CA ALA A 96 30.64 -25.10 -46.01
C ALA A 96 31.41 -24.23 -45.02
N ALA A 97 32.64 -23.81 -45.36
CA ALA A 97 33.45 -22.93 -44.54
C ALA A 97 32.85 -21.51 -44.41
N GLN A 98 32.26 -20.96 -45.47
CA GLN A 98 31.53 -19.69 -45.43
C GLN A 98 30.31 -19.76 -44.50
N SER A 99 29.51 -20.84 -44.62
CA SER A 99 28.39 -21.13 -43.73
C SER A 99 28.85 -21.21 -42.25
N LYS A 100 29.92 -21.95 -41.97
CA LYS A 100 30.48 -22.09 -40.62
C LYS A 100 30.94 -20.74 -40.06
N ALA A 101 31.65 -19.93 -40.85
CA ALA A 101 32.08 -18.59 -40.46
C ALA A 101 30.90 -17.66 -40.13
N GLN A 102 29.81 -17.74 -40.90
CA GLN A 102 28.61 -16.95 -40.65
C GLN A 102 27.91 -17.36 -39.33
N VAL A 103 27.83 -18.65 -39.04
CA VAL A 103 27.27 -19.16 -37.77
C VAL A 103 28.10 -18.73 -36.58
N LEU A 104 29.44 -18.83 -36.66
CA LEU A 104 30.34 -18.39 -35.60
C LEU A 104 30.22 -16.88 -35.34
N CYS A 105 30.11 -16.07 -36.39
CA CYS A 105 29.88 -14.63 -36.27
C CYS A 105 28.55 -14.31 -35.55
N LYS A 106 27.46 -14.99 -35.91
CA LYS A 106 26.16 -14.83 -35.23
C LYS A 106 26.22 -15.24 -33.76
N LYS A 107 26.92 -16.35 -33.45
CA LYS A 107 27.12 -16.81 -32.07
C LYS A 107 27.92 -15.79 -31.24
N LYS A 108 29.01 -15.25 -31.80
CA LYS A 108 29.80 -14.18 -31.17
C LYS A 108 28.94 -12.95 -30.86
N GLN A 109 28.18 -12.46 -31.83
CA GLN A 109 27.30 -11.30 -31.64
C GLN A 109 26.24 -11.55 -30.56
N ALA A 110 25.67 -12.75 -30.49
CA ALA A 110 24.73 -13.11 -29.44
C ALA A 110 25.38 -13.09 -28.05
N THR A 111 26.59 -13.64 -27.91
CA THR A 111 27.33 -13.61 -26.64
C THR A 111 27.77 -12.21 -26.23
N GLU A 112 28.15 -11.33 -27.17
CA GLU A 112 28.49 -9.93 -26.89
C GLU A 112 27.28 -9.13 -26.37
N ARG A 113 26.08 -9.40 -26.92
CA ARG A 113 24.83 -8.79 -26.44
C ARG A 113 24.50 -9.20 -25.00
N LEU A 114 24.80 -10.43 -24.60
CA LEU A 114 24.59 -10.88 -23.22
C LEU A 114 25.51 -10.12 -22.24
N VAL A 115 26.77 -9.92 -22.61
CA VAL A 115 27.72 -9.14 -21.80
C VAL A 115 27.29 -7.68 -21.69
N SER A 116 26.80 -7.06 -22.77
CA SER A 116 26.36 -5.66 -22.73
C SER A 116 25.10 -5.44 -21.89
N LEU A 117 24.14 -6.37 -21.93
CA LEU A 117 22.96 -6.35 -21.06
C LEU A 117 23.33 -6.47 -19.58
N SER A 118 24.30 -7.32 -19.25
CA SER A 118 24.81 -7.43 -17.88
C SER A 118 25.53 -6.16 -17.43
N ALA A 119 26.27 -5.48 -18.30
CA ALA A 119 26.90 -4.20 -17.95
C ALA A 119 25.84 -3.09 -17.70
N GLN A 120 24.70 -3.16 -18.39
CA GLN A 120 23.60 -2.23 -18.17
C GLN A 120 22.88 -2.45 -16.83
N SER A 121 22.70 -3.71 -16.41
CA SER A 121 22.10 -4.01 -15.10
C SER A 121 22.99 -3.53 -13.95
N GLU A 122 24.31 -3.69 -14.03
CA GLU A 122 25.26 -3.16 -13.04
C GLU A 122 25.15 -1.62 -12.87
N LYS A 123 25.01 -0.88 -13.97
CA LYS A 123 24.81 0.58 -13.91
C LYS A 123 23.52 0.96 -13.18
N ARG A 124 22.43 0.22 -13.40
CA ARG A 124 21.14 0.43 -12.72
C ARG A 124 21.26 0.16 -11.21
N VAL A 125 22.02 -0.87 -10.81
CA VAL A 125 22.29 -1.14 -9.39
C VAL A 125 23.01 0.04 -8.73
N GLN A 126 24.06 0.56 -9.36
CA GLN A 126 24.78 1.72 -8.82
C GLN A 126 23.91 2.98 -8.73
N GLU A 127 22.97 3.18 -9.65
CA GLU A 127 22.01 4.29 -9.59
C GLU A 127 21.04 4.13 -8.40
N LEU A 128 20.53 2.92 -8.18
CA LEU A 128 19.69 2.61 -7.02
C LEU A 128 20.44 2.82 -5.70
N GLU A 129 21.70 2.42 -5.61
CA GLU A 129 22.56 2.68 -4.43
C GLU A 129 22.69 4.18 -4.12
N ARG A 130 22.97 5.00 -5.15
CA ARG A 130 23.04 6.46 -4.99
C ARG A 130 21.70 7.03 -4.50
N ASN A 131 20.58 6.56 -5.03
CA ASN A 131 19.25 6.98 -4.61
C ASN A 131 18.95 6.63 -3.15
N ILE A 132 19.30 5.42 -2.69
CA ILE A 132 19.17 5.06 -1.27
C ILE A 132 19.99 5.99 -0.39
N GLN A 133 21.21 6.33 -0.83
CA GLN A 133 22.07 7.20 -0.05
C GLN A 133 21.51 8.61 0.09
N VAL A 134 20.85 9.13 -0.95
CA VAL A 134 20.09 10.39 -0.88
C VAL A 134 18.90 10.27 0.07
N MET A 135 18.10 9.20 -0.04
CA MET A 135 16.94 8.98 0.85
C MET A 135 17.34 8.85 2.32
N ARG A 136 18.45 8.16 2.62
CA ARG A 136 19.02 8.07 3.98
C ARG A 136 19.43 9.44 4.52
N ARG A 137 20.05 10.29 3.68
CA ARG A 137 20.39 11.68 4.07
C ARG A 137 19.13 12.49 4.38
N GLN A 138 18.10 12.39 3.54
CA GLN A 138 16.81 13.07 3.76
C GLN A 138 16.12 12.59 5.04
N GLN A 139 16.08 11.28 5.28
CA GLN A 139 15.53 10.70 6.51
C GLN A 139 16.27 11.23 7.75
N GLY A 140 17.61 11.29 7.71
CA GLY A 140 18.42 11.83 8.79
C GLY A 140 18.22 13.34 9.02
N GLN A 141 17.90 14.12 7.98
CA GLN A 141 17.54 15.53 8.12
C GLN A 141 16.17 15.69 8.79
N LEU A 142 15.17 14.92 8.36
CA LEU A 142 13.83 14.95 8.96
C LEU A 142 13.84 14.51 10.42
N GLN A 143 14.60 13.47 10.76
CA GLN A 143 14.75 13.02 12.14
C GLN A 143 15.41 14.08 13.04
N ARG A 144 16.41 14.82 12.52
CA ARG A 144 17.03 15.93 13.26
C ARG A 144 16.03 17.06 13.52
N ARG A 145 15.32 17.51 12.50
CA ARG A 145 14.26 18.54 12.64
C ARG A 145 13.19 18.12 13.64
N LEU A 146 12.76 16.85 13.59
CA LEU A 146 11.76 16.34 14.52
C LEU A 146 12.26 16.37 15.98
N ARG A 147 13.54 16.07 16.22
CA ARG A 147 14.15 16.15 17.56
C ARG A 147 14.22 17.60 18.03
N GLU A 148 14.64 18.52 17.17
CA GLU A 148 14.70 19.95 17.47
C GLU A 148 13.31 20.50 17.84
N GLU A 149 12.27 20.20 17.06
CA GLU A 149 10.89 20.59 17.36
C GLU A 149 10.37 19.96 18.67
N SER A 150 10.74 18.71 18.94
CA SER A 150 10.35 18.02 20.19
C SER A 150 11.06 18.59 21.42
N GLU A 151 12.30 19.06 21.27
CA GLU A 151 13.04 19.76 22.31
C GLU A 151 12.49 21.16 22.54
N GLN A 152 12.13 21.87 21.47
CA GLN A 152 11.46 23.18 21.57
C GLN A 152 10.10 23.06 22.27
N LYS A 153 9.28 22.06 21.95
CA LYS A 153 8.01 21.77 22.64
C LYS A 153 8.25 21.60 24.14
N ARG A 154 9.22 20.76 24.54
CA ARG A 154 9.56 20.53 25.96
C ARG A 154 9.99 21.82 26.66
N ARG A 155 10.79 22.68 26.01
CA ARG A 155 11.18 23.97 26.59
C ARG A 155 9.96 24.86 26.85
N LEU A 156 9.08 25.01 25.86
CA LEU A 156 7.86 25.81 25.99
C LEU A 156 6.92 25.26 27.07
N GLU A 157 6.76 23.94 27.16
CA GLU A 157 5.99 23.29 28.24
C GLU A 157 6.56 23.62 29.62
N THR A 158 7.89 23.62 29.79
CA THR A 158 8.50 24.00 31.07
C THR A 158 8.29 25.48 31.42
N GLU A 159 8.30 26.37 30.42
CA GLU A 159 8.01 27.80 30.63
C GLU A 159 6.54 28.03 30.99
N VAL A 160 5.62 27.36 30.30
CA VAL A 160 4.18 27.40 30.60
C VAL A 160 3.92 26.89 32.02
N ASN A 161 4.51 25.76 32.41
CA ASN A 161 4.37 25.22 33.76
C ASN A 161 4.92 26.18 34.84
N LYS A 162 6.05 26.83 34.60
CA LYS A 162 6.61 27.85 35.50
C LYS A 162 5.66 29.04 35.65
N ARG A 163 5.10 29.56 34.56
CA ARG A 163 4.12 30.66 34.60
C ARG A 163 2.85 30.24 35.32
N GLN A 164 2.35 29.03 35.07
CA GLN A 164 1.17 28.50 35.77
C GLN A 164 1.41 28.37 37.28
N HIS A 165 2.62 27.96 37.70
CA HIS A 165 2.99 27.92 39.11
C HIS A 165 3.04 29.33 39.74
N GLN A 166 3.63 30.31 39.05
CA GLN A 166 3.66 31.70 39.52
C GLN A 166 2.26 32.32 39.66
N VAL A 167 1.34 32.03 38.72
CA VAL A 167 -0.06 32.46 38.81
C VAL A 167 -0.75 31.81 40.02
N LYS A 168 -0.53 30.51 40.27
CA LYS A 168 -1.07 29.81 41.44
C LYS A 168 -0.54 30.39 42.75
N VAL A 169 0.74 30.76 42.83
CA VAL A 169 1.35 31.40 44.01
C VAL A 169 0.73 32.78 44.25
N ARG A 170 0.64 33.63 43.22
CA ARG A 170 0.03 34.97 43.33
C ARG A 170 -1.46 34.91 43.70
N ALA A 171 -2.21 33.92 43.19
CA ALA A 171 -3.59 33.70 43.57
C ALA A 171 -3.75 33.31 45.05
N LYS A 172 -2.83 32.49 45.58
CA LYS A 172 -2.77 32.15 47.00
C LYS A 172 -2.39 33.34 47.88
N GLU A 173 -1.45 34.18 47.43
CA GLU A 173 -1.08 35.42 48.14
C GLU A 173 -2.24 36.43 48.20
N GLN A 174 -3.02 36.56 47.11
CA GLN A 174 -4.23 37.39 47.09
C GLN A 174 -5.33 36.88 48.03
N LEU A 175 -5.49 35.56 48.15
CA LEU A 175 -6.40 34.93 49.11
C LEU A 175 -5.97 35.19 50.57
N CYS A 176 -4.67 35.30 50.83
CA CYS A 176 -4.12 35.56 52.17
C CYS A 176 -4.22 37.04 52.58
N TYR A 177 -4.22 37.97 51.61
CA TYR A 177 -4.40 39.41 51.85
C TYR A 177 -5.86 39.82 52.10
N CYS A 178 -6.84 38.97 51.79
CA CYS A 178 -8.28 39.22 51.97
C CYS A 178 -8.77 38.80 53.37
N GLY A 179 -7.97 39.07 54.41
CA GLY A 179 -8.21 38.64 55.79
C GLY A 179 -9.66 38.85 56.25
N ILE A 180 -10.41 37.74 56.32
CA ILE A 180 -11.61 37.58 57.15
C ILE A 180 -11.38 36.30 57.96
N CYS A 181 -10.72 36.49 59.10
CA CYS A 181 -10.91 35.70 60.33
C CYS A 181 -12.30 36.09 60.88
N GLU A 182 -13.04 35.38 61.72
CA GLU A 182 -12.88 34.29 62.68
C GLU A 182 -14.34 33.91 63.04
N ASP A 183 -14.57 32.69 63.53
CA ASP A 183 -15.79 32.23 64.22
C ASP A 183 -17.14 32.23 63.45
N ASP A 184 -17.57 31.04 63.00
CA ASP A 184 -18.92 30.50 63.22
C ASP A 184 -19.12 29.20 62.41
N ASP A 185 -19.14 28.06 63.13
CA ASP A 185 -19.51 26.74 62.65
C ASP A 185 -21.01 26.71 62.26
N GLY A 186 -21.31 27.19 61.05
CA GLY A 186 -22.66 27.15 60.46
C GLY A 186 -22.72 27.54 59.00
N TRP A 187 -21.75 28.31 58.50
CA TRP A 187 -21.74 28.84 57.12
C TRP A 187 -21.02 27.94 56.08
N ALA A 188 -20.32 26.89 56.52
CA ALA A 188 -19.45 26.08 55.65
C ALA A 188 -20.18 25.19 54.62
N LEU A 189 -21.46 24.86 54.81
CA LEU A 189 -22.21 24.03 53.84
C LEU A 189 -22.92 24.84 52.74
N GLN A 190 -23.11 26.16 52.91
CA GLN A 190 -23.80 27.00 51.93
C GLN A 190 -22.83 27.88 51.12
N ALA A 191 -21.69 28.28 51.70
CA ALA A 191 -20.66 29.03 50.99
C ALA A 191 -19.74 28.17 50.09
N ALA A 192 -19.53 26.88 50.42
CA ALA A 192 -18.81 25.95 49.56
C ALA A 192 -19.57 25.66 48.24
N GLY A 193 -20.90 25.83 48.24
CA GLY A 193 -21.74 25.71 47.05
C GLY A 193 -21.69 26.92 46.10
N GLN A 194 -21.24 28.10 46.55
CA GLN A 194 -21.20 29.32 45.73
C GLN A 194 -19.78 29.84 45.44
N ALA A 195 -18.83 29.70 46.38
CA ALA A 195 -17.43 30.09 46.13
C ALA A 195 -16.64 29.04 45.32
N GLY A 196 -17.01 27.76 45.42
CA GLY A 196 -16.48 26.68 44.59
C GLY A 196 -16.84 26.85 43.10
N VAL A 197 -17.93 27.55 42.80
CA VAL A 197 -18.42 27.80 41.43
C VAL A 197 -17.70 29.00 40.80
N ALA A 198 -17.33 30.02 41.59
CA ALA A 198 -16.64 31.22 41.08
C ALA A 198 -15.14 30.98 40.80
N LEU A 199 -14.46 30.16 41.61
CA LEU A 199 -13.03 29.83 41.39
C LEU A 199 -12.82 28.67 40.39
N MET A 200 -13.77 27.73 40.26
CA MET A 200 -13.81 26.82 39.10
C MET A 200 -14.14 27.57 37.81
N GLY A 201 -15.03 28.56 37.87
CA GLY A 201 -15.38 29.39 36.71
C GLY A 201 -14.20 30.16 36.13
N SER A 202 -13.24 30.60 36.96
CA SER A 202 -12.06 31.33 36.48
C SER A 202 -10.86 30.43 36.13
N ALA A 203 -10.78 29.22 36.69
CA ALA A 203 -9.77 28.24 36.29
C ALA A 203 -10.10 27.58 34.93
N ILE A 204 -11.39 27.49 34.58
CA ILE A 204 -11.85 26.98 33.28
C ILE A 204 -11.67 28.03 32.17
N VAL A 205 -11.60 29.33 32.49
CA VAL A 205 -11.46 30.42 31.49
C VAL A 205 -10.03 30.59 30.95
N LEU A 206 -9.01 30.07 31.64
CA LEU A 206 -7.61 30.16 31.15
C LEU A 206 -7.13 28.93 30.36
N GLU A 207 -7.78 27.77 30.49
CA GLU A 207 -7.51 26.60 29.64
C GLU A 207 -8.38 26.57 28.36
N SER A 208 -9.36 27.46 28.24
CA SER A 208 -10.31 27.51 27.12
C SER A 208 -10.00 28.57 26.04
N MET A 209 -8.86 29.27 26.11
CA MET A 209 -8.40 30.15 25.02
C MET A 209 -7.76 29.37 23.85
N GLY A 210 -8.47 28.34 23.37
CA GLY A 210 -8.02 27.43 22.32
C GLY A 210 -9.17 26.83 21.51
N MET A 211 -9.98 27.72 20.92
CA MET A 211 -11.02 27.47 19.90
C MET A 211 -12.42 27.06 20.40
N GLU A 212 -13.40 27.86 19.96
CA GLU A 212 -14.84 27.59 19.82
C GLU A 212 -15.81 27.80 21.01
N SER A 213 -15.62 28.86 21.79
CA SER A 213 -16.65 29.42 22.70
C SER A 213 -17.71 30.27 21.96
N GLY A 214 -18.27 29.78 20.85
CA GLY A 214 -19.32 30.49 20.09
C GLY A 214 -20.72 29.89 20.24
N ILE A 215 -20.81 28.58 20.47
CA ILE A 215 -22.07 27.83 20.35
C ILE A 215 -22.72 27.62 21.72
N PHE A 216 -21.92 27.32 22.75
CA PHE A 216 -22.42 27.08 24.11
C PHE A 216 -22.98 28.34 24.79
N LEU A 217 -22.40 29.52 24.51
CA LEU A 217 -22.89 30.81 25.02
C LEU A 217 -24.17 31.29 24.33
N ARG A 218 -24.44 30.89 23.07
CA ARG A 218 -25.71 31.23 22.39
C ARG A 218 -26.87 30.39 22.93
N VAL A 219 -26.67 29.08 23.05
CA VAL A 219 -27.72 28.17 23.54
C VAL A 219 -28.05 28.45 25.01
N SER A 220 -27.06 28.76 25.85
CA SER A 220 -27.30 29.09 27.27
C SER A 220 -27.93 30.47 27.47
N LYS A 221 -27.71 31.43 26.55
CA LYS A 221 -28.32 32.76 26.61
C LYS A 221 -29.74 32.78 26.04
N GLU A 222 -30.04 31.99 25.01
CA GLU A 222 -31.41 31.81 24.48
C GLU A 222 -32.32 31.03 25.44
N LEU A 223 -31.79 30.12 26.26
CA LEU A 223 -32.58 29.39 27.26
C LEU A 223 -32.80 30.18 28.57
N ALA A 224 -31.86 31.05 28.95
CA ALA A 224 -31.96 31.88 30.16
C ALA A 224 -32.87 33.11 29.98
N GLU A 225 -33.04 33.61 28.75
CA GLU A 225 -33.91 34.77 28.49
C GLU A 225 -35.41 34.42 28.40
N ASN A 226 -35.79 33.13 28.43
CA ASN A 226 -37.18 32.68 28.29
C ASN A 226 -37.88 32.19 29.58
N THR A 227 -37.27 32.32 30.76
CA THR A 227 -37.88 31.86 32.03
C THR A 227 -37.81 32.88 33.15
N THR A 228 -38.15 34.15 32.91
CA THR A 228 -38.56 35.03 34.01
C THR A 228 -39.47 36.16 33.51
N CYS A 229 -40.78 36.00 33.71
CA CYS A 229 -41.73 37.12 33.72
C CYS A 229 -42.17 37.38 35.17
N PRO A 230 -42.43 38.63 35.52
CA PRO A 230 -43.74 38.91 36.12
C PRO A 230 -44.49 40.09 35.47
N SER A 231 -45.78 39.80 35.22
CA SER A 231 -46.96 40.68 35.19
C SER A 231 -47.25 41.66 34.02
N ALA A 232 -48.49 41.49 33.52
CA ALA A 232 -49.44 42.46 32.92
C ALA A 232 -49.45 42.62 31.37
N PRO A 233 -50.64 42.90 30.77
CA PRO A 233 -51.15 42.11 29.66
C PRO A 233 -51.00 42.78 28.29
N GLY A 234 -50.72 41.98 27.26
CA GLY A 234 -50.60 42.44 25.88
C GLY A 234 -50.52 41.26 24.92
N SER A 235 -51.65 40.96 24.33
CA SER A 235 -51.95 39.90 23.38
C SER A 235 -50.95 39.68 22.22
N ARG A 236 -50.62 38.39 22.01
CA ARG A 236 -50.74 37.64 20.73
C ARG A 236 -49.61 37.77 19.70
N ALA A 237 -48.47 37.07 19.92
CA ALA A 237 -47.57 36.64 18.83
C ALA A 237 -46.50 35.55 19.16
N LYS A 238 -46.34 35.04 20.39
CA LYS A 238 -45.16 34.21 20.73
C LYS A 238 -45.32 32.68 20.66
N LYS A 239 -46.54 32.15 20.68
CA LYS A 239 -46.80 30.69 20.69
C LYS A 239 -46.44 29.91 19.41
N PRO A 240 -46.46 30.47 18.17
CA PRO A 240 -46.17 29.70 16.97
C PRO A 240 -44.68 29.35 16.80
N LEU A 241 -43.78 30.22 17.26
CA LEU A 241 -42.34 30.12 17.02
C LEU A 241 -41.65 29.09 17.92
N GLU A 242 -42.05 29.00 19.19
CA GLU A 242 -41.51 28.00 20.13
C GLU A 242 -41.92 26.58 19.74
N HIS A 243 -43.16 26.39 19.28
CA HIS A 243 -43.64 25.10 18.78
C HIS A 243 -42.94 24.71 17.47
N LEU A 244 -42.64 25.67 16.58
CA LEU A 244 -41.88 25.42 15.36
C LEU A 244 -40.42 25.03 15.65
N LEU A 245 -39.78 25.69 16.62
CA LEU A 245 -38.39 25.44 17.02
C LEU A 245 -38.22 24.10 17.74
N LEU A 246 -39.12 23.75 18.67
CA LEU A 246 -39.15 22.43 19.31
C LEU A 246 -39.43 21.32 18.30
N GLN A 247 -40.29 21.58 17.33
CA GLN A 247 -40.59 20.62 16.27
C GLN A 247 -39.41 20.44 15.31
N ALA A 248 -38.74 21.52 14.92
CA ALA A 248 -37.51 21.46 14.12
C ALA A 248 -36.36 20.71 14.84
N LEU A 249 -36.17 20.97 16.15
CA LEU A 249 -35.20 20.24 16.97
C LEU A 249 -35.55 18.76 17.10
N THR A 250 -36.83 18.42 17.25
CA THR A 250 -37.29 17.02 17.31
C THR A 250 -37.07 16.32 15.97
N ASP A 251 -37.37 17.00 14.85
CA ASP A 251 -37.15 16.49 13.50
C ASP A 251 -35.65 16.27 13.22
N ASP A 252 -34.78 17.16 13.70
CA ASP A 252 -33.34 17.02 13.54
C ASP A 252 -32.74 15.93 14.43
N ILE A 253 -33.23 15.74 15.66
CA ILE A 253 -32.86 14.59 16.50
C ILE A 253 -33.29 13.28 15.84
N VAL A 254 -34.49 13.21 15.28
CA VAL A 254 -34.97 12.03 14.54
C VAL A 254 -34.14 11.79 13.28
N ARG A 255 -33.75 12.84 12.56
CA ARG A 255 -32.87 12.78 11.37
C ARG A 255 -31.46 12.30 11.70
N VAL A 256 -30.90 12.75 12.82
CA VAL A 256 -29.57 12.32 13.29
C VAL A 256 -29.63 10.89 13.82
N SER A 257 -30.70 10.53 14.52
CA SER A 257 -30.93 9.16 15.01
C SER A 257 -31.09 8.17 13.85
N SER A 258 -31.83 8.53 12.80
CA SER A 258 -31.98 7.68 11.61
C SER A 258 -30.68 7.54 10.81
N ARG A 259 -29.87 8.60 10.70
CA ARG A 259 -28.50 8.51 10.14
C ARG A 259 -27.57 7.65 11.00
N LEU A 260 -27.65 7.76 12.32
CA LEU A 260 -26.88 6.91 13.23
C LEU A 260 -27.27 5.44 13.07
N GLU A 261 -28.55 5.11 13.01
CA GLU A 261 -29.01 3.75 12.72
C GLU A 261 -28.55 3.27 11.33
N HIS A 262 -28.54 4.14 10.32
CA HIS A 262 -28.04 3.78 8.99
C HIS A 262 -26.54 3.48 9.00
N LEU A 263 -25.75 4.32 9.69
CA LEU A 263 -24.31 4.12 9.85
C LEU A 263 -23.98 2.89 10.70
N GLU A 264 -24.80 2.58 11.71
CA GLU A 264 -24.65 1.36 12.50
C GLU A 264 -24.96 0.13 11.63
N LYS A 265 -25.99 0.19 10.79
CA LYS A 265 -26.28 -0.84 9.78
C LYS A 265 -25.12 -1.02 8.80
N GLU A 266 -24.61 0.06 8.20
CA GLU A 266 -23.44 0.02 7.32
C GLU A 266 -22.20 -0.55 8.02
N LEU A 267 -21.94 -0.17 9.28
CA LEU A 267 -20.82 -0.70 10.05
C LEU A 267 -20.99 -2.21 10.29
N THR A 268 -22.20 -2.67 10.60
CA THR A 268 -22.50 -4.10 10.75
C THR A 268 -22.36 -4.85 9.43
N GLU A 269 -22.77 -4.26 8.31
CA GLU A 269 -22.57 -4.83 6.97
C GLU A 269 -21.08 -4.88 6.60
N LYS A 270 -20.32 -3.82 6.83
CA LYS A 270 -18.87 -3.77 6.56
C LYS A 270 -18.11 -4.77 7.44
N ASN A 271 -18.47 -4.89 8.72
CA ASN A 271 -17.92 -5.95 9.58
C ASN A 271 -18.33 -7.35 9.13
N GLY A 272 -19.56 -7.51 8.64
CA GLY A 272 -20.04 -8.72 7.98
C GLY A 272 -19.15 -9.06 6.78
N GLN A 273 -18.95 -8.13 5.86
CA GLN A 273 -18.11 -8.26 4.66
C GLN A 273 -16.66 -8.62 5.01
N LEU A 274 -16.05 -8.01 6.03
CA LEU A 274 -14.69 -8.35 6.47
C LEU A 274 -14.60 -9.77 7.06
N ARG A 275 -15.60 -10.18 7.85
CA ARG A 275 -15.68 -11.56 8.37
C ARG A 275 -15.92 -12.56 7.26
N HIS A 276 -16.76 -12.23 6.29
CA HIS A 276 -17.07 -13.08 5.15
C HIS A 276 -15.87 -13.17 4.21
N GLY A 277 -15.12 -12.09 3.97
CA GLY A 277 -13.86 -12.09 3.22
C GLY A 277 -12.84 -13.01 3.87
N SER A 278 -12.59 -12.87 5.18
CA SER A 278 -11.65 -13.75 5.88
C SER A 278 -12.09 -15.22 5.92
N ALA A 279 -13.40 -15.50 6.02
CA ALA A 279 -13.91 -16.86 5.99
C ALA A 279 -13.88 -17.43 4.56
N HIS A 280 -14.12 -16.59 3.56
CA HIS A 280 -14.04 -16.92 2.15
C HIS A 280 -12.61 -17.26 1.75
N ASP A 281 -11.63 -16.47 2.16
CA ASP A 281 -10.20 -16.75 1.92
C ASP A 281 -9.79 -18.10 2.53
N GLN A 282 -10.23 -18.38 3.77
CA GLN A 282 -9.98 -19.67 4.40
C GLN A 282 -10.64 -20.82 3.65
N GLN A 283 -11.83 -20.60 3.10
CA GLN A 283 -12.56 -21.59 2.31
C GLN A 283 -11.91 -21.80 0.93
N GLN A 284 -11.39 -20.76 0.30
CA GLN A 284 -10.62 -20.84 -0.94
C GLN A 284 -9.35 -21.67 -0.75
N ILE A 285 -8.57 -21.40 0.30
CA ILE A 285 -7.37 -22.20 0.61
C ILE A 285 -7.74 -23.69 0.81
N ARG A 286 -8.88 -23.98 1.46
CA ARG A 286 -9.39 -25.35 1.62
C ARG A 286 -9.79 -25.99 0.28
N GLN A 287 -10.40 -25.23 -0.62
CA GLN A 287 -10.74 -25.72 -1.96
C GLN A 287 -9.48 -26.02 -2.75
N GLU A 288 -8.48 -25.15 -2.71
CA GLU A 288 -7.20 -25.38 -3.37
C GLU A 288 -6.45 -26.59 -2.79
N ILE A 289 -6.47 -26.80 -1.47
CA ILE A 289 -5.94 -28.01 -0.85
C ILE A 289 -6.64 -29.26 -1.41
N ASN A 290 -7.95 -29.22 -1.60
CA ASN A 290 -8.69 -30.34 -2.18
C ASN A 290 -8.31 -30.57 -3.65
N SER A 291 -8.10 -29.52 -4.44
CA SER A 291 -7.61 -29.64 -5.82
C SER A 291 -6.22 -30.26 -5.87
N LEU A 292 -5.29 -29.82 -5.02
CA LEU A 292 -3.93 -30.39 -4.93
C LEU A 292 -3.97 -31.87 -4.51
N ARG A 293 -4.89 -32.25 -3.62
CA ARG A 293 -5.11 -33.66 -3.26
C ARG A 293 -5.61 -34.50 -4.43
N GLN A 294 -6.56 -33.96 -5.22
CA GLN A 294 -7.06 -34.65 -6.41
C GLN A 294 -5.97 -34.84 -7.47
N GLU A 295 -5.11 -33.84 -7.66
CA GLU A 295 -3.96 -33.93 -8.57
C GLU A 295 -2.94 -34.96 -8.08
N LYS A 296 -2.62 -34.94 -6.78
CA LYS A 296 -1.77 -35.96 -6.14
C LYS A 296 -2.32 -37.38 -6.36
N ASP A 297 -3.63 -37.58 -6.18
CA ASP A 297 -4.26 -38.88 -6.40
C ASP A 297 -4.14 -39.34 -7.86
N GLN A 298 -4.13 -38.43 -8.83
CA GLN A 298 -3.91 -38.75 -10.24
C GLN A 298 -2.45 -39.18 -10.51
N LEU A 299 -1.48 -38.45 -9.96
CA LEU A 299 -0.06 -38.80 -10.08
C LEU A 299 0.25 -40.14 -9.41
N LEU A 300 -0.34 -40.40 -8.24
CA LEU A 300 -0.23 -41.69 -7.55
C LEU A 300 -0.78 -42.85 -8.38
N LYS A 301 -1.88 -42.65 -9.11
CA LYS A 301 -2.42 -43.67 -10.03
C LYS A 301 -1.45 -43.97 -11.17
N GLN A 302 -0.90 -42.94 -11.81
CA GLN A 302 0.10 -43.10 -12.88
C GLN A 302 1.36 -43.82 -12.37
N ARG A 303 1.81 -43.47 -11.16
CA ARG A 303 2.95 -44.12 -10.50
C ARG A 303 2.67 -45.60 -10.22
N LEU A 304 1.48 -45.91 -9.72
CA LEU A 304 1.03 -47.30 -9.49
C LEU A 304 0.95 -48.12 -10.78
N GLU A 305 0.60 -47.51 -11.92
CA GLU A 305 0.61 -48.20 -13.22
C GLU A 305 2.02 -48.63 -13.62
N LEU A 306 3.03 -47.77 -13.43
CA LEU A 306 4.44 -48.10 -13.68
C LEU A 306 4.95 -49.16 -12.70
N ASP A 307 4.58 -49.08 -11.42
CA ASP A 307 4.90 -50.13 -10.44
C ASP A 307 4.30 -51.48 -10.82
N ASN A 308 3.07 -51.50 -11.33
CA ASN A 308 2.41 -52.72 -11.73
C ASN A 308 3.10 -53.37 -12.94
N LYS A 309 3.61 -52.59 -13.89
CA LYS A 309 4.47 -53.10 -14.98
C LYS A 309 5.72 -53.76 -14.43
N LEU A 310 6.44 -53.07 -13.54
CA LEU A 310 7.63 -53.61 -12.86
C LEU A 310 7.32 -54.92 -12.11
N ARG A 311 6.21 -54.98 -11.37
CA ARG A 311 5.76 -56.18 -10.63
C ARG A 311 5.40 -57.34 -11.54
N GLN A 312 4.94 -57.07 -12.77
CA GLN A 312 4.67 -58.10 -13.78
C GLN A 312 5.96 -58.58 -14.48
N GLY A 313 7.12 -58.02 -14.13
CA GLY A 313 8.43 -58.41 -14.67
C GLY A 313 8.75 -57.78 -16.03
N THR A 314 7.98 -56.77 -16.47
CA THR A 314 8.34 -55.99 -17.66
C THR A 314 9.38 -54.93 -17.30
N LEU A 315 10.43 -54.84 -18.11
CA LEU A 315 11.45 -53.80 -17.98
C LEU A 315 10.86 -52.46 -18.44
N LEU A 316 11.04 -51.42 -17.63
CA LEU A 316 10.67 -50.06 -18.03
C LEU A 316 11.63 -49.56 -19.10
N SER A 317 11.11 -48.78 -20.04
CA SER A 317 11.95 -48.00 -20.95
C SER A 317 12.67 -46.87 -20.18
N PRO A 318 13.82 -46.38 -20.67
CA PRO A 318 14.52 -45.25 -20.04
C PRO A 318 13.66 -43.99 -19.92
N GLU A 319 12.66 -43.83 -20.79
CA GLU A 319 11.68 -42.74 -20.70
C GLU A 319 10.68 -42.99 -19.57
N GLU A 320 10.18 -44.22 -19.39
CA GLU A 320 9.29 -44.58 -18.28
C GLU A 320 9.99 -44.51 -16.91
N GLU A 321 11.27 -44.87 -16.83
CA GLU A 321 12.08 -44.68 -15.61
C GLU A 321 12.21 -43.19 -15.26
N ARG A 322 12.46 -42.33 -16.26
CA ARG A 322 12.50 -40.88 -16.07
C ARG A 322 11.15 -40.33 -15.61
N ILE A 323 10.05 -40.82 -16.17
CA ILE A 323 8.69 -40.42 -15.77
C ILE A 323 8.42 -40.85 -14.32
N LEU A 324 8.87 -42.04 -13.90
CA LEU A 324 8.73 -42.49 -12.52
C LEU A 324 9.39 -41.52 -11.52
N PHE A 325 10.64 -41.10 -11.79
CA PHE A 325 11.31 -40.08 -10.96
C PHE A 325 10.58 -38.74 -10.98
N GLN A 326 10.05 -38.31 -12.12
CA GLN A 326 9.26 -37.09 -12.22
C GLN A 326 7.96 -37.16 -11.42
N LEU A 327 7.30 -38.32 -11.40
CA LEU A 327 6.08 -38.56 -10.62
C LEU A 327 6.38 -38.51 -9.12
N ASP A 328 7.45 -39.16 -8.66
CA ASP A 328 7.83 -39.15 -7.24
C ASP A 328 8.16 -37.72 -6.76
N GLU A 329 8.95 -36.96 -7.53
CA GLU A 329 9.27 -35.55 -7.24
C GLU A 329 8.03 -34.64 -7.27
N ALA A 330 7.13 -34.84 -8.24
CA ALA A 330 5.90 -34.07 -8.34
C ALA A 330 4.94 -34.36 -7.18
N ILE A 331 4.84 -35.62 -6.72
CA ILE A 331 4.06 -36.00 -5.55
C ILE A 331 4.62 -35.35 -4.28
N GLU A 332 5.94 -35.37 -4.10
CA GLU A 332 6.59 -34.74 -2.94
C GLU A 332 6.38 -33.20 -2.95
N ALA A 333 6.47 -32.57 -4.12
CA ALA A 333 6.17 -31.15 -4.27
C ALA A 333 4.70 -30.81 -3.93
N LEU A 334 3.74 -31.66 -4.33
CA LEU A 334 2.34 -31.48 -3.97
C LEU A 334 2.10 -31.66 -2.47
N ASP A 335 2.78 -32.60 -1.82
CA ASP A 335 2.71 -32.78 -0.36
C ASP A 335 3.22 -31.56 0.39
N ALA A 336 4.39 -31.03 -0.02
CA ALA A 336 4.93 -29.79 0.55
C ALA A 336 3.98 -28.59 0.34
N ALA A 337 3.34 -28.49 -0.83
CA ALA A 337 2.36 -27.45 -1.11
C ALA A 337 1.09 -27.56 -0.24
N ILE A 338 0.60 -28.78 -0.02
CA ILE A 338 -0.55 -29.05 0.86
C ILE A 338 -0.18 -28.72 2.32
N GLU A 339 0.99 -29.14 2.79
CA GLU A 339 1.48 -28.81 4.13
C GLU A 339 1.60 -27.31 4.35
N TYR A 340 2.20 -26.57 3.41
CA TYR A 340 2.31 -25.12 3.48
C TYR A 340 0.94 -24.44 3.62
N LYS A 341 -0.05 -24.86 2.82
CA LYS A 341 -1.41 -24.31 2.90
C LYS A 341 -2.11 -24.67 4.20
N ASN A 342 -1.93 -25.89 4.71
CA ASN A 342 -2.44 -26.31 6.02
C ASN A 342 -1.80 -25.53 7.18
N GLU A 343 -0.49 -25.29 7.13
CA GLU A 343 0.25 -24.52 8.13
C GLU A 343 -0.20 -23.05 8.11
N SER A 344 -0.47 -22.48 6.92
CA SER A 344 -1.02 -21.13 6.77
C SER A 344 -2.38 -20.99 7.47
N ILE A 345 -3.30 -21.94 7.26
CA ILE A 345 -4.59 -21.98 7.96
C ILE A 345 -4.38 -22.07 9.49
N THR A 346 -3.48 -22.95 9.92
CA THR A 346 -3.24 -23.23 11.35
C THR A 346 -2.59 -22.06 12.07
N CYS A 347 -1.57 -21.44 11.46
CA CYS A 347 -0.91 -20.24 11.97
C CYS A 347 -1.91 -19.09 12.13
N ARG A 348 -2.77 -18.86 11.14
CA ARG A 348 -3.81 -17.83 11.21
C ARG A 348 -4.77 -18.08 12.38
N GLN A 349 -5.25 -19.32 12.55
CA GLN A 349 -6.11 -19.69 13.67
C GLN A 349 -5.43 -19.51 15.03
N ARG A 350 -4.13 -19.84 15.12
CA ARG A 350 -3.33 -19.66 16.33
C ARG A 350 -3.25 -18.19 16.75
N VAL A 351 -2.98 -17.30 15.78
CA VAL A 351 -2.96 -15.84 16.02
C VAL A 351 -4.32 -15.32 16.48
N LEU A 352 -5.41 -15.74 15.83
CA LEU A 352 -6.76 -15.32 16.21
C LEU A 352 -7.17 -15.80 17.60
N ARG A 353 -6.78 -17.03 17.97
CA ARG A 353 -7.04 -17.56 19.31
C ARG A 353 -6.21 -16.84 20.37
N ALA A 354 -4.94 -16.56 20.07
CA ALA A 354 -4.06 -15.80 20.96
C ALA A 354 -4.58 -14.37 21.18
N SER A 355 -4.99 -13.66 20.13
CA SER A 355 -5.56 -12.32 20.25
C SER A 355 -6.87 -12.31 21.05
N ALA A 356 -7.76 -13.28 20.81
CA ALA A 356 -8.99 -13.42 21.60
C ALA A 356 -8.69 -13.66 23.10
N SER A 357 -7.71 -14.50 23.41
CA SER A 357 -7.31 -14.75 24.80
C SER A 357 -6.69 -13.51 25.48
N LEU A 358 -5.86 -12.75 24.76
CA LEU A 358 -5.26 -11.52 25.25
C LEU A 358 -6.32 -10.43 25.50
N LEU A 359 -7.30 -10.30 24.60
CA LEU A 359 -8.42 -9.37 24.77
C LEU A 359 -9.24 -9.73 26.00
N SER A 360 -9.64 -11.00 26.16
CA SER A 360 -10.37 -11.47 27.33
C SER A 360 -9.60 -11.23 28.64
N GLN A 361 -8.28 -11.48 28.62
CA GLN A 361 -7.42 -11.21 29.78
C GLN A 361 -7.33 -9.70 30.09
N CYS A 362 -7.24 -8.85 29.07
CA CYS A 362 -7.22 -7.40 29.22
C CYS A 362 -8.56 -6.88 29.76
N GLU A 363 -9.68 -7.38 29.27
CA GLU A 363 -11.02 -7.08 29.78
C GLU A 363 -11.14 -7.47 31.26
N MET A 364 -10.73 -8.68 31.62
CA MET A 364 -10.76 -9.13 33.02
C MET A 364 -9.88 -8.27 33.93
N ASN A 365 -8.66 -7.94 33.49
CA ASN A 365 -7.74 -7.07 34.22
C ASN A 365 -8.26 -5.64 34.36
N LEU A 366 -8.92 -5.11 33.32
CA LEU A 366 -9.55 -3.79 33.36
C LEU A 366 -10.73 -3.79 34.32
N MET A 367 -11.62 -4.78 34.23
CA MET A 367 -12.77 -4.91 35.13
C MET A 367 -12.32 -5.06 36.59
N ALA A 368 -11.26 -5.82 36.85
CA ALA A 368 -10.65 -5.89 38.17
C ALA A 368 -10.17 -4.50 38.65
N LYS A 369 -9.44 -3.74 37.81
CA LYS A 369 -8.99 -2.38 38.17
C LYS A 369 -10.15 -1.40 38.41
N LEU A 370 -11.20 -1.49 37.60
CA LEU A 370 -12.39 -0.66 37.74
C LEU A 370 -13.16 -0.98 39.03
N SER A 371 -13.13 -2.23 39.50
CA SER A 371 -13.78 -2.64 40.75
C SER A 371 -13.16 -2.03 42.01
N TYR A 372 -11.90 -1.57 41.95
CA TYR A 372 -11.20 -0.92 43.06
C TYR A 372 -11.38 0.60 43.11
N LEU A 373 -12.08 1.20 42.14
CA LEU A 373 -12.29 2.65 42.10
C LEU A 373 -13.42 3.07 43.05
N SER A 374 -13.19 4.16 43.78
CA SER A 374 -14.23 4.82 44.55
C SER A 374 -15.29 5.48 43.65
N SER A 375 -16.48 5.76 44.19
CA SER A 375 -17.56 6.38 43.43
C SER A 375 -17.21 7.77 42.86
N SER A 376 -16.27 8.50 43.46
CA SER A 376 -15.74 9.75 42.91
C SER A 376 -14.78 9.53 41.74
N GLU A 377 -13.91 8.52 41.83
CA GLU A 377 -12.95 8.18 40.78
C GLU A 377 -13.66 7.62 39.54
N THR A 378 -14.66 6.76 39.73
CA THR A 378 -15.50 6.24 38.64
C THR A 378 -16.26 7.36 37.93
N ARG A 379 -16.82 8.32 38.66
CA ARG A 379 -17.49 9.50 38.06
C ARG A 379 -16.51 10.35 37.26
N ALA A 380 -15.33 10.66 37.81
CA ALA A 380 -14.31 11.42 37.11
C ALA A 380 -13.81 10.71 35.85
N LEU A 381 -13.67 9.38 35.91
CA LEU A 381 -13.30 8.55 34.77
C LEU A 381 -14.38 8.57 33.69
N LEU A 382 -15.66 8.41 34.07
CA LEU A 382 -16.80 8.48 33.15
C LEU A 382 -16.89 9.83 32.45
N CYS A 383 -16.69 10.95 33.17
CA CYS A 383 -16.64 12.29 32.54
C CYS A 383 -15.52 12.38 31.50
N LYS A 384 -14.31 11.92 31.82
CA LYS A 384 -13.19 11.91 30.85
C LYS A 384 -13.47 11.05 29.62
N TYR A 385 -14.10 9.88 29.80
CA TYR A 385 -14.48 9.02 28.68
C TYR A 385 -15.61 9.64 27.85
N PHE A 386 -16.58 10.27 28.50
CA PHE A 386 -17.65 10.99 27.83
C PHE A 386 -17.08 12.11 26.95
N ASP A 387 -16.20 12.95 27.49
CA ASP A 387 -15.51 14.00 26.72
C ASP A 387 -14.70 13.41 25.56
N LYS A 388 -14.03 12.27 25.78
CA LYS A 388 -13.31 11.57 24.73
C LYS A 388 -14.23 11.04 23.63
N VAL A 389 -15.39 10.49 23.98
CA VAL A 389 -16.40 10.02 23.02
C VAL A 389 -16.96 11.19 22.22
N VAL A 390 -17.29 12.30 22.88
CA VAL A 390 -17.75 13.53 22.21
C VAL A 390 -16.70 14.02 21.22
N THR A 391 -15.44 14.14 21.65
CA THR A 391 -14.32 14.55 20.76
C THR A 391 -14.19 13.62 19.55
N LEU A 392 -14.25 12.31 19.77
CA LEU A 392 -14.14 11.32 18.68
C LEU A 392 -15.33 11.41 17.71
N ARG A 393 -16.54 11.69 18.22
CA ARG A 393 -17.74 11.90 17.38
C ARG A 393 -17.64 13.17 16.55
N GLU A 394 -17.12 14.25 17.11
CA GLU A 394 -16.85 15.49 16.37
C GLU A 394 -15.82 15.27 15.26
N ASP A 395 -14.72 14.57 15.56
CA ASP A 395 -13.68 14.25 14.57
C ASP A 395 -14.21 13.31 13.47
N GLN A 396 -15.01 12.31 13.84
CA GLN A 396 -15.70 11.43 12.88
C GLN A 396 -16.61 12.25 11.95
N HIS A 397 -17.37 13.21 12.50
CA HIS A 397 -18.25 14.06 11.71
C HIS A 397 -17.46 14.96 10.76
N ARG A 398 -16.38 15.59 11.22
CA ARG A 398 -15.47 16.38 10.37
C ARG A 398 -14.89 15.56 9.22
N GLN A 399 -14.43 14.34 9.50
CA GLN A 399 -13.90 13.43 8.48
C GLN A 399 -14.98 13.04 7.47
N HIS A 400 -16.20 12.78 7.92
CA HIS A 400 -17.31 12.45 7.05
C HIS A 400 -17.66 13.59 6.09
N ILE A 401 -17.68 14.84 6.58
CA ILE A 401 -17.87 16.02 5.72
C ILE A 401 -16.76 16.10 4.66
N ALA A 402 -15.49 16.01 5.07
CA ALA A 402 -14.36 16.07 4.14
C ALA A 402 -14.38 14.93 3.10
N PHE A 403 -14.85 13.76 3.49
CA PHE A 403 -15.02 12.63 2.58
C PHE A 403 -16.11 12.90 1.54
N SER A 404 -17.28 13.39 1.96
CA SER A 404 -18.36 13.74 1.03
C SER A 404 -17.96 14.87 0.07
N GLU A 405 -17.15 15.84 0.51
CA GLU A 405 -16.59 16.87 -0.38
C GLU A 405 -15.69 16.25 -1.46
N LEU A 406 -14.83 15.29 -1.09
CA LEU A 406 -13.98 14.58 -2.05
C LEU A 406 -14.79 13.69 -3.01
N GLU A 407 -15.87 13.08 -2.55
CA GLU A 407 -16.79 12.31 -3.41
C GLU A 407 -17.46 13.20 -4.45
N MET A 408 -17.98 14.37 -4.05
CA MET A 408 -18.54 15.33 -5.00
C MET A 408 -17.50 15.79 -6.02
N GLN A 409 -16.27 16.09 -5.58
CA GLN A 409 -15.17 16.45 -6.50
C GLN A 409 -14.84 15.30 -7.47
N LEU A 410 -14.86 14.05 -6.99
CA LEU A 410 -14.62 12.90 -7.85
C LEU A 410 -15.71 12.74 -8.90
N GLU A 411 -16.98 12.90 -8.53
CA GLU A 411 -18.12 12.88 -9.46
C GLU A 411 -18.01 13.98 -10.51
N GLU A 412 -17.65 15.20 -10.12
CA GLU A 412 -17.40 16.32 -11.05
C GLU A 412 -16.27 15.98 -12.04
N GLN A 413 -15.16 15.42 -11.57
CA GLN A 413 -14.06 14.99 -12.43
C GLN A 413 -14.48 13.87 -13.38
N GLN A 414 -15.25 12.89 -12.91
CA GLN A 414 -15.77 11.80 -13.75
C GLN A 414 -16.72 12.32 -14.84
N GLN A 415 -17.60 13.26 -14.51
CA GLN A 415 -18.45 13.92 -15.49
C GLN A 415 -17.62 14.67 -16.53
N LEU A 416 -16.57 15.38 -16.11
CA LEU A 416 -15.67 16.08 -17.03
C LEU A 416 -14.94 15.10 -17.97
N VAL A 417 -14.43 13.98 -17.44
CA VAL A 417 -13.81 12.93 -18.26
C VAL A 417 -14.79 12.39 -19.29
N TYR A 418 -16.02 12.06 -18.87
CA TYR A 418 -17.07 11.61 -19.79
C TYR A 418 -17.36 12.63 -20.90
N TRP A 419 -17.48 13.91 -20.57
CA TRP A 419 -17.67 14.99 -21.54
C TRP A 419 -16.50 15.09 -22.54
N LEU A 420 -15.27 14.96 -22.05
CA LEU A 420 -14.07 14.98 -22.90
C LEU A 420 -13.99 13.76 -23.81
N GLU A 421 -14.30 12.56 -23.30
CA GLU A 421 -14.36 11.33 -24.10
C GLU A 421 -15.40 11.45 -25.21
N ALA A 422 -16.60 11.95 -24.90
CA ALA A 422 -17.65 12.19 -25.88
C ALA A 422 -17.23 13.24 -26.93
N ALA A 423 -16.52 14.29 -26.52
CA ALA A 423 -15.99 15.31 -27.44
C ALA A 423 -14.92 14.74 -28.38
N VAL A 424 -14.03 13.88 -27.88
CA VAL A 424 -13.00 13.20 -28.69
C VAL A 424 -13.63 12.25 -29.70
N GLU A 425 -14.58 11.41 -29.29
CA GLU A 425 -15.28 10.52 -30.22
C GLU A 425 -16.06 11.30 -31.28
N ARG A 426 -16.69 12.42 -30.91
CA ARG A 426 -17.34 13.31 -31.88
C ARG A 426 -16.34 13.86 -32.91
N GLN A 427 -15.18 14.34 -32.46
CA GLN A 427 -14.14 14.86 -33.35
C GLN A 427 -13.58 13.76 -34.29
N ARG A 428 -13.40 12.55 -33.77
CA ARG A 428 -12.97 11.40 -34.56
C ARG A 428 -13.96 11.07 -35.68
N LEU A 429 -15.26 10.96 -35.35
CA LEU A 429 -16.31 10.70 -36.34
C LEU A 429 -16.41 11.81 -37.40
N GLU A 430 -16.18 13.07 -37.00
CA GLU A 430 -16.16 14.20 -37.92
C GLU A 430 -14.96 14.14 -38.88
N MET A 431 -13.78 13.76 -38.39
CA MET A 431 -12.60 13.49 -39.22
C MET A 431 -12.82 12.33 -40.19
N ASP A 432 -13.37 11.20 -39.74
CA ASP A 432 -13.65 10.04 -40.60
C ASP A 432 -14.64 10.41 -41.72
N ARG A 433 -15.63 11.25 -41.42
CA ARG A 433 -16.58 11.78 -42.41
C ARG A 433 -15.89 12.69 -43.44
N GLN A 434 -14.97 13.55 -43.01
CA GLN A 434 -14.21 14.41 -43.93
C GLN A 434 -13.29 13.59 -44.84
N LEU A 435 -12.61 12.58 -44.29
CA LEU A 435 -11.74 11.68 -45.05
C LEU A 435 -12.53 10.90 -46.11
N THR A 436 -13.70 10.36 -45.76
CA THR A 436 -14.56 9.64 -46.73
C THR A 436 -15.10 10.55 -47.82
N LEU A 437 -15.39 11.82 -47.54
CA LEU A 437 -15.76 12.80 -48.56
C LEU A 437 -14.59 13.07 -49.52
N GLN A 438 -13.38 13.27 -49.01
CA GLN A 438 -12.19 13.48 -49.84
C GLN A 438 -11.87 12.26 -50.72
N GLN A 439 -12.02 11.04 -50.21
CA GLN A 439 -11.84 9.82 -51.00
C GLN A 439 -12.84 9.74 -52.16
N LYS A 440 -14.13 10.02 -51.91
CA LYS A 440 -15.15 10.05 -52.96
C LYS A 440 -14.87 11.10 -54.03
N GLU A 441 -14.45 12.29 -53.63
CA GLU A 441 -14.07 13.36 -54.56
C GLU A 441 -12.85 12.96 -55.40
N HIS A 442 -11.86 12.32 -54.78
CA HIS A 442 -10.69 11.81 -55.49
C HIS A 442 -11.05 10.72 -56.50
N GLU A 443 -11.92 9.77 -56.14
CA GLU A 443 -12.43 8.74 -57.05
C GLU A 443 -13.19 9.35 -58.24
N GLN A 444 -14.04 10.34 -58.00
CA GLN A 444 -14.74 11.07 -59.06
C GLN A 444 -13.76 11.78 -60.01
N ASN A 445 -12.75 12.45 -59.46
CA ASN A 445 -11.73 13.12 -60.27
C ASN A 445 -10.92 12.12 -61.11
N MET A 446 -10.59 10.95 -60.57
CA MET A 446 -9.92 9.88 -61.32
C MET A 446 -10.80 9.31 -62.44
N GLN A 447 -12.11 9.16 -62.20
CA GLN A 447 -13.06 8.72 -63.23
C GLN A 447 -13.24 9.75 -64.36
N LEU A 448 -13.05 11.04 -64.09
CA LEU A 448 -13.09 12.09 -65.13
C LEU A 448 -11.81 12.15 -65.98
N LEU A 449 -10.70 11.57 -65.48
CA LEU A 449 -9.40 11.56 -66.15
C LEU A 449 -9.16 10.31 -67.00
N LEU A 450 -9.95 9.25 -66.80
CA LEU A 450 -10.01 8.03 -67.63
C LEU A 450 -11.11 8.17 -68.68
#